data_AF-A0A7Y2SSH2-F1
#
_entry.id   AF-A0A7Y2SSH2-F1
#
_cell.length_a   1.000
_cell.length_b   1.000
_cell.length_c   1.000
_cell.angle_alpha   90.00
_cell.angle_beta   90.00
_cell.angle_gamma   90.00
#
_symmetry.space_group_name_H-M   'P 1'
#
loop_
_entity.id
_entity.type
_entity.pdbx_description
1 polymer ?
#
loop_
_entity_poly.entity_id
_entity_poly.type
_entity_poly.pdbx_seq_one_letter_code
_entity_poly.pdbx_strand_id
1 'polypeptide(L)'
;MAQRPRFSPRDEVYLASTSFEVYMVTGLVFLFIFTATFITSIKIHFEWLIWPGSFVAVVAAYATLKILERREQARKLAEIRANLLTAEDAIVQ
;
A
#
# COMPACT_ATOMS: atom_id res chain seq x y z
N MET A 1 -25.15 -23.83 -7.88
CA MET A 1 -24.40 -22.71 -8.48
C MET A 1 -24.40 -21.59 -7.46
N ALA A 2 -23.29 -21.41 -6.73
CA ALA A 2 -23.20 -20.42 -5.65
C ALA A 2 -23.40 -19.01 -6.22
N GLN A 3 -24.41 -18.28 -5.73
CA GLN A 3 -24.63 -16.89 -6.07
C GLN A 3 -23.38 -16.12 -5.64
N ARG A 4 -22.62 -15.56 -6.60
CA ARG A 4 -21.52 -14.66 -6.28
C ARG A 4 -22.14 -13.46 -5.57
N PRO A 5 -21.75 -13.13 -4.33
CA PRO A 5 -22.30 -11.99 -3.65
C PRO A 5 -22.07 -10.74 -4.50
N ARG A 6 -23.14 -9.99 -4.75
CA ARG A 6 -23.13 -8.82 -5.61
C ARG A 6 -22.43 -7.69 -4.85
N PHE A 7 -21.18 -7.40 -5.22
CA PHE A 7 -20.47 -6.24 -4.67
C PHE A 7 -21.28 -4.97 -4.93
N SER A 8 -21.48 -4.17 -3.88
CA SER A 8 -22.13 -2.87 -4.02
C SER A 8 -21.17 -1.89 -4.72
N PRO A 9 -21.66 -0.92 -5.50
CA PRO A 9 -20.80 0.13 -6.08
C PRO A 9 -19.94 0.86 -5.03
N ARG A 10 -20.40 0.91 -3.77
CA ARG A 10 -19.65 1.47 -2.65
C ARG A 10 -18.44 0.61 -2.25
N ASP A 11 -18.56 -0.71 -2.35
CA ASP A 11 -17.50 -1.65 -2.01
C ASP A 11 -16.37 -1.61 -3.05
N GLU A 12 -16.73 -1.40 -4.32
CA GLU A 12 -15.77 -1.21 -5.41
C GLU A 12 -14.92 0.05 -5.21
N VAL A 13 -15.53 1.17 -4.82
CA VAL A 13 -14.81 2.41 -4.50
C VAL A 13 -13.92 2.23 -3.27
N TYR A 14 -14.40 1.50 -2.25
CA TYR A 14 -13.62 1.24 -1.04
C TYR A 14 -12.40 0.34 -1.32
N LEU A 15 -12.55 -0.69 -2.15
CA LEU A 15 -11.46 -1.56 -2.63
C LEU A 15 -10.44 -0.82 -3.49
N ALA A 16 -10.88 0.15 -4.29
CA ALA A 16 -10.02 0.94 -5.16
C ALA A 16 -9.27 2.07 -4.43
N SER A 17 -9.78 2.52 -3.27
CA SER A 17 -9.13 3.54 -2.46
C SER A 17 -7.91 2.97 -1.71
N THR A 18 -6.75 3.62 -1.82
CA THR A 18 -5.58 3.32 -0.98
C THR A 18 -5.64 4.20 0.28
N SER A 19 -5.36 3.64 1.46
CA SER A 19 -5.39 4.42 2.70
C SER A 19 -4.26 5.45 2.77
N PHE A 20 -4.53 6.57 3.44
CA PHE A 20 -3.54 7.61 3.72
C PHE A 20 -2.28 7.05 4.42
N GLU A 21 -2.45 6.09 5.32
CA GLU A 21 -1.35 5.44 6.04
C GLU A 21 -0.34 4.78 5.09
N VAL A 22 -0.80 4.15 4.00
CA VAL A 22 0.07 3.51 3.01
C VAL A 22 0.96 4.55 2.32
N TYR A 23 0.42 5.72 1.99
CA TYR A 23 1.20 6.82 1.43
C TYR A 23 2.21 7.38 2.44
N MET A 24 1.81 7.54 3.70
CA MET A 24 2.71 8.03 4.76
C MET A 24 3.89 7.09 4.98
N VAL A 25 3.64 5.78 5.10
CA VAL A 25 4.70 4.78 5.27
C VAL A 25 5.63 4.75 4.06
N THR A 26 5.06 4.79 2.85
CA THR A 26 5.84 4.83 1.60
C THR A 26 6.74 6.08 1.55
N GLY A 27 6.18 7.24 1.90
CA GLY A 27 6.92 8.51 1.96
C GLY A 27 8.04 8.48 3.00
N LEU A 28 7.80 7.88 4.17
CA LEU A 28 8.84 7.70 5.19
C LEU A 28 9.98 6.80 4.72
N VAL A 29 9.68 5.69 4.02
CA VAL A 29 10.69 4.81 3.45
C VAL A 29 11.54 5.55 2.42
N PHE A 30 10.91 6.31 1.51
CA PHE A 30 11.63 7.15 0.56
C PHE A 30 12.54 8.14 1.28
N LEU A 31 12.00 8.91 2.23
CA LEU A 31 12.71 9.97 2.92
C LEU A 31 13.89 9.42 3.72
N PHE A 32 13.73 8.27 4.38
CA PHE A 32 14.79 7.61 5.13
C PHE A 32 15.95 7.18 4.22
N ILE A 33 15.67 6.48 3.13
CA ILE A 33 16.71 5.96 2.21
C ILE A 33 17.39 7.11 1.47
N PHE A 34 16.61 8.10 1.01
CA PHE A 34 17.15 9.27 0.35
C PHE A 34 18.07 10.07 1.29
N THR A 35 17.63 10.35 2.52
CA THR A 35 18.41 11.09 3.51
C THR A 35 19.70 10.33 3.87
N ALA A 36 19.61 9.02 4.10
CA ALA A 36 20.79 8.19 4.37
C ALA A 36 21.80 8.24 3.21
N THR A 37 21.30 8.18 1.97
CA THR A 37 22.19 8.26 0.80
C THR A 37 22.79 9.65 0.62
N PHE A 38 22.00 10.71 0.85
CA PHE A 38 22.46 12.08 0.78
C PHE A 38 23.58 12.37 1.79
N ILE A 39 23.39 11.99 3.06
CA ILE A 39 24.41 12.11 4.10
C ILE A 39 25.66 11.33 3.71
N THR A 40 25.51 10.11 3.19
CA THR A 40 26.64 9.29 2.75
C THR A 40 27.40 9.96 1.61
N SER A 41 26.69 10.51 0.61
CA SER A 41 27.27 11.24 -0.53
C SER A 41 28.13 12.42 -0.07
N ILE A 42 27.65 13.20 0.91
CA ILE A 42 28.42 14.30 1.52
C ILE A 42 29.68 13.75 2.20
N LYS A 43 29.55 12.70 3.02
CA LYS A 43 30.67 12.15 3.80
C LYS A 43 31.80 11.61 2.93
N ILE A 44 31.50 11.11 1.73
CA ILE A 44 32.51 10.58 0.80
C ILE A 44 32.93 11.60 -0.26
N HIS A 45 32.41 12.83 -0.21
CA HIS A 45 32.63 13.89 -1.21
C HIS A 45 32.36 13.44 -2.66
N PHE A 46 31.40 12.53 -2.85
CA PHE A 46 31.05 11.98 -4.15
C PHE A 46 29.62 12.36 -4.50
N GLU A 47 29.47 13.51 -5.15
CA GLU A 47 28.18 14.09 -5.54
C GLU A 47 27.42 13.20 -6.51
N TRP A 48 28.14 12.44 -7.34
CA TRP A 48 27.55 11.48 -8.27
C TRP A 48 26.82 10.32 -7.59
N LEU A 49 27.07 10.05 -6.29
CA LEU A 49 26.34 9.03 -5.55
C LEU A 49 24.85 9.36 -5.39
N ILE A 50 24.47 10.64 -5.49
CA ILE A 50 23.08 11.04 -5.29
C ILE A 50 22.15 10.44 -6.34
N TRP A 51 22.63 10.21 -7.56
CA TRP A 51 21.85 9.61 -8.65
C TRP A 51 21.48 8.15 -8.38
N PRO A 52 22.43 7.21 -8.19
CA PRO A 52 22.09 5.83 -7.84
C PRO A 52 21.35 5.74 -6.50
N GLY A 53 21.67 6.63 -5.55
CA GLY A 53 20.95 6.74 -4.28
C GLY A 53 19.47 7.08 -4.42
N SER A 54 19.18 8.11 -5.20
CA SER A 54 17.81 8.55 -5.50
C SER A 54 17.05 7.44 -6.21
N PHE A 55 17.69 6.75 -7.16
CA PHE A 55 17.09 5.62 -7.85
C PHE A 55 16.70 4.50 -6.87
N VAL A 56 17.61 4.13 -5.97
CA VAL A 56 17.33 3.11 -4.93
C VAL A 56 16.19 3.55 -4.01
N ALA A 57 16.16 4.82 -3.60
CA ALA A 57 15.07 5.35 -2.76
C ALA A 57 13.70 5.26 -3.45
N VAL A 58 13.62 5.63 -4.74
CA VAL A 58 12.38 5.54 -5.53
C VAL A 58 11.95 4.09 -5.71
N VAL A 59 12.86 3.19 -6.06
CA VAL A 59 12.55 1.76 -6.25
C VAL A 59 12.07 1.12 -4.95
N ALA A 60 12.73 1.41 -3.83
CA ALA A 60 12.35 0.89 -2.52
C ALA A 60 10.97 1.43 -2.07
N ALA A 61 10.71 2.71 -2.28
CA ALA A 61 9.41 3.31 -2.02
C ALA A 61 8.31 2.68 -2.89
N TYR A 62 8.55 2.54 -4.20
CA TYR A 62 7.60 1.91 -5.11
C TYR A 62 7.30 0.45 -4.73
N ALA A 63 8.33 -0.33 -4.39
CA ALA A 63 8.16 -1.70 -3.91
C ALA A 63 7.33 -1.73 -2.61
N THR A 64 7.62 -0.83 -1.67
CA THR A 64 6.88 -0.70 -0.40
C THR A 64 5.41 -0.37 -0.66
N LEU A 65 5.14 0.60 -1.53
CA LEU A 65 3.78 0.98 -1.93
C LEU A 65 3.02 -0.22 -2.47
N LYS A 66 3.61 -0.95 -3.42
CA LYS A 66 2.96 -2.12 -4.04
C LYS A 66 2.70 -3.24 -3.04
N ILE A 67 3.59 -3.45 -2.08
CA ILE A 67 3.39 -4.45 -1.02
C ILE A 67 2.24 -4.03 -0.11
N LEU A 68 2.21 -2.76 0.33
CA LEU A 68 1.18 -2.25 1.22
C LEU A 68 -0.19 -2.20 0.56
N GLU A 69 -0.28 -1.72 -0.69
CA GLU A 69 -1.52 -1.74 -1.48
C GLU A 69 -2.09 -3.16 -1.58
N ARG A 70 -1.25 -4.15 -1.90
CA ARG A 70 -1.69 -5.56 -1.98
C ARG A 70 -2.20 -6.09 -0.63
N ARG A 71 -1.52 -5.76 0.47
CA ARG A 71 -1.94 -6.18 1.82
C ARG A 71 -3.25 -5.50 2.22
N GLU A 72 -3.42 -4.23 1.90
CA GLU A 72 -4.64 -3.48 2.17
C GLU A 72 -5.82 -4.03 1.35
N GLN A 73 -5.63 -4.25 0.05
CA GLN A 73 -6.63 -4.88 -0.81
C GLN A 73 -7.06 -6.25 -0.30
N ALA A 74 -6.11 -7.09 0.14
CA ALA A 74 -6.42 -8.39 0.71
C ALA A 74 -7.24 -8.28 2.02
N ARG A 75 -6.92 -7.31 2.88
CA ARG A 75 -7.67 -7.05 4.12
C ARG A 75 -9.09 -6.56 3.82
N LYS A 76 -9.24 -5.57 2.94
CA LYS A 76 -10.55 -5.03 2.54
C LYS A 76 -11.44 -6.11 1.91
N LEU A 77 -10.85 -6.97 1.08
CA LEU A 77 -11.57 -8.09 0.48
C LEU A 77 -12.04 -9.12 1.52
N ALA A 78 -11.22 -9.38 2.54
CA ALA A 78 -11.60 -10.27 3.65
C ALA A 78 -12.73 -9.66 4.50
N GLU A 79 -12.67 -8.36 4.79
CA GLU A 79 -13.69 -7.63 5.55
C GLU A 79 -15.04 -7.60 4.82
N ILE A 80 -15.05 -7.33 3.52
CA ILE A 80 -16.28 -7.35 2.71
C ILE A 80 -16.91 -8.75 2.71
N ARG A 81 -16.11 -9.81 2.57
CA ARG A 81 -16.60 -11.20 2.62
C ARG A 81 -17.18 -11.55 3.99
N ALA A 82 -16.55 -11.11 5.08
CA ALA A 82 -17.06 -11.34 6.43
C ALA A 82 -18.39 -10.61 6.68
N ASN A 83 -18.51 -9.36 6.22
CA ASN A 83 -19.75 -8.59 6.34
C ASN A 83 -20.89 -9.20 5.52
N LEU A 84 -20.60 -9.74 4.32
CA LEU A 84 -21.58 -10.46 3.50
C LEU A 84 -22.10 -11.72 4.18
N LEU A 85 -21.22 -12.53 4.78
CA LEU A 85 -21.62 -13.75 5.50
C LEU A 85 -22.50 -13.41 6.71
N THR A 86 -22.12 -12.39 7.47
CA THR A 86 -22.90 -11.93 8.63
C THR A 86 -24.29 -11.39 8.24
N ALA A 87 -24.38 -10.70 7.10
CA ALA A 87 -25.65 -10.19 6.58
C ALA A 87 -26.57 -11.31 6.07
N GLU A 88 -26.01 -12.39 5.49
CA GLU A 88 -26.77 -13.57 5.07
C GLU A 88 -27.33 -14.33 6.28
N ASP A 89 -26.51 -14.54 7.33
CA ASP A 89 -26.94 -15.18 8.58
C ASP A 89 -28.06 -14.40 9.30
N ALA A 90 -28.05 -13.06 9.20
CA ALA A 90 -29.07 -12.19 9.78
C ALA A 90 -30.41 -12.19 9.04
N ILE A 91 -30.45 -12.64 7.77
CA ILE A 91 -31.67 -12.73 6.96
C ILE A 91 -32.32 -14.13 7.08
N VAL A 92 -31.56 -15.13 7.52
CA VAL A 92 -32.02 -16.53 7.66
C VAL A 92 -32.61 -16.82 9.05
N GLN A 93 -32.45 -15.92 10.03
CA GLN A 93 -33.15 -15.94 11.33
C GLN A 93 -34.48 -15.19 11.28
#